data_AF-A0A2E0F8G6-F1
#
_entry.id   AF-A0A2E0F8G6-F1
#
_cell.length_a   1.000
_cell.length_b   1.000
_cell.length_c   1.000
_cell.angle_alpha   90.00
_cell.angle_beta   90.00
_cell.angle_gamma   90.00
#
_symmetry.space_group_name_H-M   'P 1'
#
loop_
_entity.id
_entity.type
_entity.pdbx_description
1 polymer ?
#
loop_
_entity_poly.entity_id
_entity_poly.type
_entity_poly.pdbx_seq_one_letter_code
_entity_poly.pdbx_strand_id
1 'polypeptide(L)' 'MIKEALVKKLEGDIEVAKVDLITFLAKPIGVAEHIDYVATAEKKLEALAHAEDKLESLRLVKFEYNL' A
#
# COMPACT_ATOMS: atom_id res chain seq x y z
N MET A 1 0.98 19.25 10.60
CA MET A 1 1.32 18.41 11.78
C MET A 1 1.86 17.06 11.33
N ILE A 2 2.57 16.29 12.18
CA ILE A 2 3.18 14.99 11.81
C ILE A 2 2.13 13.96 11.34
N LYS A 3 0.98 13.88 12.02
CA LYS A 3 -0.12 12.95 11.65
C LYS A 3 -0.63 13.20 10.23
N GLU A 4 -0.86 14.47 9.87
CA GLU A 4 -1.32 14.85 8.52
C GLU A 4 -0.30 14.52 7.44
N ALA A 5 1.00 14.73 7.72
CA ALA A 5 2.06 14.37 6.79
C ALA A 5 2.12 12.86 6.56
N LEU A 6 1.95 12.06 7.62
CA LEU A 6 1.93 10.62 7.53
C LEU A 6 0.68 10.09 6.80
N VAL A 7 -0.49 10.71 7.00
CA VAL A 7 -1.72 10.41 6.23
C VAL A 7 -1.47 10.60 4.74
N LYS A 8 -0.96 11.77 4.33
CA LYS A 8 -0.69 12.06 2.91
C LYS A 8 0.32 11.12 2.28
N LYS A 9 1.35 10.72 3.03
CA LYS A 9 2.32 9.73 2.58
C LYS A 9 1.64 8.38 2.30
N LEU A 10 0.83 7.90 3.25
CA LEU A 10 0.15 6.61 3.12
C LEU A 10 -0.90 6.61 2.01
N GLU A 11 -1.64 7.70 1.80
CA GLU A 11 -2.53 7.86 0.66
C GLU A 11 -1.77 7.76 -0.68
N GLY A 12 -0.59 8.38 -0.76
CA GLY A 12 0.31 8.24 -1.91
C GLY A 12 0.81 6.81 -2.09
N ASP A 13 1.27 6.15 -1.02
CA ASP A 13 1.74 4.75 -1.06
C ASP A 13 0.62 3.80 -1.55
N ILE A 14 -0.63 4.02 -1.13
CA ILE A 14 -1.81 3.26 -1.57
C ILE A 14 -2.03 3.41 -3.07
N GLU A 15 -2.03 4.63 -3.60
CA GLU A 15 -2.25 4.85 -5.04
C GLU A 15 -1.12 4.24 -5.89
N VAL A 16 0.13 4.33 -5.44
CA VAL A 16 1.26 3.65 -6.11
C VAL A 16 1.04 2.13 -6.12
N ALA A 17 0.80 1.51 -4.96
CA ALA A 17 0.63 0.07 -4.86
C ALA A 17 -0.57 -0.44 -5.67
N LYS A 18 -1.66 0.33 -5.68
CA LYS A 18 -2.88 0.02 -6.43
C LYS A 18 -2.65 0.05 -7.93
N VAL A 19 -2.03 1.10 -8.46
CA VAL A 19 -1.69 1.20 -9.88
C VAL A 19 -0.73 0.09 -10.29
N ASP A 20 0.25 -0.23 -9.44
CA ASP A 20 1.20 -1.32 -9.65
C ASP A 20 0.51 -2.68 -9.77
N LEU A 21 -0.41 -2.99 -8.86
CA LEU A 21 -1.17 -4.24 -8.86
C LEU A 21 -2.09 -4.32 -10.08
N ILE A 22 -2.86 -3.27 -10.36
CA ILE A 22 -3.79 -3.23 -11.50
C ILE A 22 -3.03 -3.40 -12.82
N THR A 23 -1.93 -2.67 -13.00
CA THR A 23 -1.11 -2.75 -14.21
C THR A 23 -0.55 -4.15 -14.39
N PHE A 24 -0.05 -4.75 -13.31
CA PHE A 24 0.47 -6.11 -13.33
C PHE A 24 -0.60 -7.15 -13.69
N LEU A 25 -1.77 -7.08 -13.07
CA LEU A 25 -2.89 -7.99 -13.34
C LEU A 25 -3.45 -7.82 -14.77
N ALA A 26 -3.48 -6.59 -15.28
CA ALA A 26 -3.97 -6.29 -16.62
C ALA A 26 -2.97 -6.74 -17.70
N LYS A 27 -1.68 -6.52 -17.47
CA LYS A 27 -0.62 -6.85 -18.42
C LYS A 27 0.71 -7.07 -17.68
N PRO A 28 1.06 -8.31 -17.33
CA PRO A 28 2.28 -8.61 -16.58
C PRO A 28 3.51 -8.56 -17.50
N ILE A 29 3.84 -7.38 -18.02
CA ILE A 29 5.02 -7.14 -18.86
C ILE A 29 6.23 -6.92 -17.96
N GLY A 30 7.38 -7.48 -18.32
CA GLY A 30 8.66 -7.13 -17.69
C GLY A 30 8.98 -7.92 -16.42
N VAL A 31 8.19 -8.94 -16.08
CA VAL A 31 8.70 -10.04 -15.24
C VAL A 31 9.71 -10.79 -16.10
N ALA A 32 10.97 -10.40 -15.99
CA ALA A 32 12.07 -11.10 -16.63
C ALA A 32 12.02 -12.57 -16.16
N GLU A 33 11.67 -13.47 -17.07
CA GLU A 33 12.03 -14.89 -17.09
C GLU A 33 11.71 -15.75 -15.84
N HIS A 34 10.93 -15.25 -14.89
CA HIS A 34 10.41 -16.02 -13.76
C HIS A 34 8.88 -16.10 -13.81
N ILE A 35 8.40 -17.34 -13.91
CA ILE A 35 7.02 -17.75 -14.20
C ILE A 35 6.05 -17.44 -13.03
N ASP A 36 6.56 -16.94 -11.90
CA ASP A 36 5.79 -16.70 -10.67
C ASP A 36 4.98 -15.40 -10.71
N TYR A 37 4.07 -15.31 -11.68
CA TYR A 37 3.09 -14.24 -11.77
C TYR A 37 2.22 -14.15 -10.52
N VAL A 38 1.81 -15.30 -9.97
CA VAL A 38 0.98 -15.35 -8.76
C VAL A 38 1.73 -14.82 -7.56
N ALA A 39 2.96 -15.30 -7.29
CA ALA A 39 3.74 -14.80 -6.15
C ALA A 39 4.11 -13.32 -6.30
N THR A 40 4.29 -12.83 -7.54
CA THR A 40 4.51 -11.40 -7.81
C THR A 40 3.25 -10.58 -7.57
N ALA A 41 2.08 -11.06 -8.01
CA ALA A 41 0.80 -10.43 -7.72
C ALA A 41 0.51 -10.41 -6.22
N GLU A 42 0.82 -11.49 -5.50
CA GLU A 42 0.68 -11.59 -4.04
C GLU A 42 1.53 -10.53 -3.33
N LYS A 43 2.81 -10.39 -3.69
CA LYS A 43 3.68 -9.33 -3.13
C LYS A 43 3.15 -7.93 -3.39
N LYS A 44 2.58 -7.68 -4.58
CA LYS A 44 1.96 -6.38 -4.92
C LYS A 44 0.68 -6.15 -4.11
N LEU A 45 -0.12 -7.19 -3.92
CA LEU A 45 -1.33 -7.14 -3.09
C LEU A 45 -0.99 -6.91 -1.61
N GLU A 46 0.06 -7.57 -1.09
CA GLU A 46 0.55 -7.38 0.28
C GLU A 46 0.99 -5.93 0.52
N ALA A 47 1.68 -5.32 -0.45
CA ALA A 47 2.08 -3.91 -0.35
C ALA A 47 0.87 -2.96 -0.26
N LEU A 48 -0.19 -3.22 -1.03
CA LEU A 48 -1.44 -2.44 -0.97
C LEU A 48 -2.13 -2.62 0.38
N ALA A 49 -2.37 -3.87 0.79
CA ALA A 49 -3.03 -4.18 2.06
C ALA A 49 -2.30 -3.57 3.26
N HIS A 50 -0.97 -3.67 3.28
CA HIS A 50 -0.16 -3.11 4.36
C HIS A 50 -0.21 -1.58 4.43
N ALA A 51 -0.34 -0.88 3.29
CA ALA A 51 -0.49 0.58 3.27
C ALA A 51 -1.88 1.00 3.76
N GLU A 52 -2.93 0.29 3.35
CA GLU A 52 -4.31 0.49 3.82
C GLU A 52 -4.43 0.27 5.33
N ASP A 53 -3.89 -0.85 5.84
CA ASP A 53 -3.89 -1.19 7.27
C ASP A 53 -3.18 -0.13 8.13
N LYS A 54 -2.04 0.39 7.64
CA LYS A 54 -1.32 1.47 8.33
C LYS A 54 -2.13 2.75 8.39
N LEU A 55 -2.79 3.12 7.29
CA LEU A 55 -3.61 4.33 7.24
C LEU A 55 -4.80 4.22 8.19
N GLU A 56 -5.46 3.07 8.20
CA GLU A 56 -6.57 2.82 9.11
C GLU A 56 -6.10 2.81 10.58
N SER A 57 -5.02 2.10 10.88
CA SER A 57 -4.41 2.11 12.22
C SER A 57 -4.09 3.53 12.68
N LEU A 58 -3.51 4.37 11.82
CA LEU A 58 -3.19 5.76 12.13
C LEU A 58 -4.44 6.62 12.39
N ARG A 59 -5.54 6.35 11.69
CA ARG A 59 -6.82 7.06 11.91
C ARG A 59 -7.39 6.76 13.29
N LEU A 60 -7.24 5.53 13.76
CA LEU A 60 -7.71 5.08 15.08
C LEU A 60 -6.86 5.61 16.24
N VAL A 61 -5.62 6.06 16.01
CA VAL A 61 -4.80 6.67 17.06
C VAL A 61 -5.44 7.98 17.54
N LYS A 62 -6.04 7.91 18.74
CA LYS A 62 -6.47 9.06 19.54
C LYS A 62 -5.40 9.37 20.57
N PHE A 63 -4.95 10.62 20.60
CA PHE A 63 -4.12 11.12 21.68
C PHE A 63 -5.04 11.55 22.82
N GLU A 64 -5.30 10.65 23.77
CA GLU A 64 -5.86 11.04 25.06
C GLU A 64 -4.73 11.68 25.88
N TYR A 65 -4.53 12.99 25.70
CA TYR A 65 -3.78 13.77 26.68
C TYR A 65 -4.74 14.14 27.81
N ASN A 66 -4.76 13.32 28.87
CA ASN A 66 -5.21 13.79 30.17
C ASN A 66 -4.10 14.68 30.73
N LEU A 67 -4.28 16.00 30.60
CA LEU A 67 -3.54 17.02 31.35
C LEU A 67 -4.35 17.41 32.58
#